data_AF-A0A0D2GLB4-F1
#
_entry.id   AF-A0A0D2GLB4-F1
#
_cell.length_a   1.000
_cell.length_b   1.000
_cell.length_c   1.000
_cell.angle_alpha   90.00
_cell.angle_beta   90.00
_cell.angle_gamma   90.00
#
_symmetry.space_group_name_H-M   'P 1'
#
loop_
_entity.id
_entity.type
_entity.pdbx_description
1 polymer ?
#
loop_
_entity_poly.entity_id
_entity_poly.type
_entity_poly.pdbx_seq_one_letter_code
_entity_poly.pdbx_strand_id
1 'polypeptide(L)'
;MFAQHFPPEFQFIQPPSSPVGSPSPNFEDIPTIKVVDHEVPLPSYFLILDLVENGRSADEIVQDVMRHTGTKALNVVTDIVHSVAENQRLLASPPKSSKRFSVAIKKPKRISDYRAGRIEARRELQVVERQLETAKQTEKKILNEAMILSQRKEELNDMKMTPEEKRRTFAAVEQQMKQVLQKHRDVETEISHAKRLSVIHKASLA
;
A
#
# COMPACT_ATOMS: atom_id res chain seq x y z
N MET A 1 40.48 -55.72 51.22
CA MET A 1 41.28 -54.65 50.58
C MET A 1 41.21 -54.86 49.08
N PHE A 2 40.43 -54.06 48.35
CA PHE A 2 40.67 -53.67 46.95
C PHE A 2 39.72 -52.50 46.67
N ALA A 3 40.31 -51.35 46.36
CA ALA A 3 39.61 -50.13 45.98
C ALA A 3 39.08 -50.29 44.55
N GLN A 4 37.81 -49.94 44.32
CA GLN A 4 37.30 -49.64 42.98
C GLN A 4 36.91 -48.17 42.93
N HIS A 5 37.62 -47.45 42.07
CA HIS A 5 37.34 -46.08 41.65
C HIS A 5 35.95 -46.01 41.01
N PHE A 6 35.07 -45.17 41.55
CA PHE A 6 33.90 -44.67 40.86
C PHE A 6 34.19 -43.25 40.36
N PRO A 7 33.94 -42.94 39.07
CA PRO A 7 34.07 -41.58 38.54
C PRO A 7 32.92 -40.66 39.03
N PRO A 8 33.14 -39.32 39.01
CA PRO A 8 32.21 -38.35 39.56
C PRO A 8 31.12 -37.92 38.57
N GLU A 9 30.00 -37.47 39.15
CA GLU A 9 28.98 -36.54 38.61
C GLU A 9 28.17 -36.93 37.37
N PHE A 10 26.94 -37.39 37.64
CA PHE A 10 25.80 -37.04 36.81
C PHE A 10 25.54 -35.53 36.95
N GLN A 11 26.08 -34.72 36.03
CA GLN A 11 25.62 -33.35 35.84
C GLN A 11 24.21 -33.40 35.25
N PHE A 12 23.23 -32.99 36.04
CA PHE A 12 21.95 -32.54 35.52
C PHE A 12 22.24 -31.40 34.52
N ILE A 13 21.96 -31.64 33.25
CA ILE A 13 21.94 -30.60 32.23
C ILE A 13 20.83 -29.64 32.64
N GLN A 14 21.20 -28.53 33.28
CA GLN A 14 20.33 -27.37 33.38
C GLN A 14 19.97 -26.97 31.94
N PRO A 15 18.68 -26.80 31.59
CA PRO A 15 18.35 -26.16 30.34
C PRO A 15 18.98 -24.76 30.36
N PRO A 16 19.58 -24.30 29.26
CA PRO A 16 20.18 -22.97 29.21
C PRO A 16 19.14 -21.95 29.63
N SER A 17 19.51 -21.14 30.62
CA SER A 17 18.82 -19.96 31.08
C SER A 17 18.28 -19.19 29.87
N SER A 18 16.98 -18.86 29.94
CA SER A 18 16.26 -18.03 28.99
C SER A 18 17.14 -16.88 28.47
N PRO A 19 17.13 -16.59 27.15
CA PRO A 19 17.91 -15.48 26.63
C PRO A 19 17.55 -14.21 27.37
N VAL A 20 18.58 -13.55 27.91
CA VAL A 20 18.56 -12.20 28.45
C VAL A 20 17.68 -11.35 27.55
N GLY A 21 16.57 -10.85 28.10
CA GLY A 21 15.57 -10.10 27.37
C GLY A 21 16.23 -8.99 26.58
N SER A 22 16.04 -9.02 25.26
CA SER A 22 16.31 -7.89 24.40
C SER A 22 15.70 -6.64 25.05
N PRO A 23 16.42 -5.51 25.12
CA PRO A 23 15.85 -4.28 25.65
C PRO A 23 14.52 -4.01 24.96
N SER A 24 13.49 -3.72 25.74
CA SER A 24 12.17 -3.34 25.24
C SER A 24 12.34 -2.30 24.11
N PRO A 25 11.76 -2.51 22.92
CA PRO A 25 11.81 -1.50 21.87
C PRO A 25 11.18 -0.21 22.42
N ASN A 26 11.87 0.92 22.27
CA ASN A 26 11.35 2.25 22.63
C ASN A 26 10.19 2.72 21.70
N PHE A 27 9.71 1.84 20.82
CA PHE A 27 8.73 2.11 19.79
C PHE A 27 7.58 1.10 19.96
N GLU A 28 6.70 1.35 20.94
CA GLU A 28 5.50 0.54 21.13
C GLU A 28 4.70 0.51 19.81
N ASP A 29 4.37 -0.69 19.34
CA ASP A 29 3.55 -0.98 18.15
C ASP A 29 4.08 -0.51 16.78
N ILE A 30 5.33 -0.04 16.66
CA ILE A 30 5.92 0.32 15.37
C ILE A 30 6.94 -0.74 14.95
N PRO A 31 6.79 -1.37 13.76
CA PRO A 31 7.78 -2.33 13.29
C PRO A 31 9.12 -1.64 13.03
N THR A 32 10.20 -2.24 13.55
CA THR A 32 11.56 -1.73 13.43
C THR A 32 12.43 -2.64 12.55
N ILE A 33 13.52 -2.07 12.04
CA ILE A 33 14.58 -2.76 11.33
C ILE A 33 15.93 -2.44 11.98
N LYS A 34 16.81 -3.44 12.05
CA LYS A 34 18.19 -3.23 12.52
C LYS A 34 19.05 -2.69 11.37
N VAL A 35 19.57 -1.48 11.54
CA VAL A 35 20.52 -0.84 10.61
C VAL A 35 21.82 -0.58 11.37
N VAL A 36 22.92 -1.19 10.92
CA VAL A 36 24.17 -1.26 11.71
C VAL A 36 23.88 -1.89 13.08
N ASP A 37 24.01 -1.14 14.17
CA ASP A 37 23.71 -1.56 15.55
C ASP A 37 22.55 -0.77 16.18
N HIS A 38 21.74 -0.12 15.34
CA HIS A 38 20.62 0.69 15.77
C HIS A 38 19.28 0.10 15.30
N GLU A 39 18.28 0.13 16.18
CA GLU A 39 16.90 -0.15 15.80
C GLU A 39 16.26 1.12 15.24
N VAL A 40 15.77 1.02 14.01
CA VAL A 40 15.17 2.13 13.28
C VAL A 40 13.72 1.77 12.96
N PRO A 41 12.74 2.63 13.28
CA PRO A 41 11.38 2.48 12.79
C PRO A 41 11.33 2.31 11.27
N LEU A 42 10.58 1.33 10.77
CA LEU A 42 10.42 1.10 9.33
C LEU A 42 9.97 2.36 8.55
N PRO A 43 9.04 3.19 9.06
CA PRO A 43 8.68 4.44 8.38
C PRO A 43 9.89 5.37 8.18
N SER A 44 10.75 5.52 9.19
CA SER A 44 11.95 6.34 9.12
C SER A 44 12.98 5.77 8.14
N TYR A 45 13.15 4.44 8.13
CA TYR A 45 14.02 3.77 7.18
C TYR A 45 13.59 4.00 5.73
N PHE A 46 12.29 3.85 5.41
CA PHE A 46 11.78 4.08 4.06
C PHE A 46 11.87 5.54 3.64
N LEU A 47 11.66 6.49 4.56
CA LEU A 47 11.86 7.91 4.26
C LEU A 47 13.31 8.23 3.89
N ILE A 48 14.29 7.70 4.62
CA ILE A 48 15.72 7.85 4.28
C ILE A 48 16.01 7.22 2.91
N LEU A 49 15.43 6.03 2.65
CA LEU A 49 15.57 5.33 1.38
C LEU A 49 15.04 6.16 0.20
N ASP A 50 13.84 6.71 0.33
CA ASP A 50 13.20 7.54 -0.69
C ASP A 50 14.03 8.82 -0.96
N LEU A 51 14.58 9.45 0.09
CA LEU A 51 15.43 10.64 -0.08
C LEU A 51 16.72 10.32 -0.84
N VAL A 52 17.34 9.17 -0.57
CA VAL A 52 18.52 8.68 -1.31
C VAL A 52 18.16 8.34 -2.76
N GLU A 53 17.02 7.66 -3.00
CA GLU A 53 16.57 7.31 -4.36
C GLU A 53 16.24 8.54 -5.20
N ASN A 54 15.77 9.62 -4.57
CA ASN A 54 15.56 10.92 -5.21
C ASN A 54 16.85 11.73 -5.45
N GLY A 55 18.03 11.14 -5.16
CA GLY A 55 19.33 11.71 -5.47
C GLY A 55 19.86 12.70 -4.44
N ARG A 56 19.27 12.78 -3.23
CA ARG A 56 19.87 13.56 -2.15
C ARG A 56 21.10 12.87 -1.60
N SER A 57 22.09 13.66 -1.21
CA SER A 57 23.30 13.16 -0.57
C SER A 57 23.04 12.78 0.89
N ALA A 58 23.84 11.85 1.42
CA ALA A 58 23.75 11.41 2.81
C ALA A 58 23.90 12.59 3.79
N ASP A 59 24.84 13.51 3.51
CA ASP A 59 25.10 14.68 4.35
C ASP A 59 23.91 15.65 4.41
N GLU A 60 23.20 15.85 3.29
CA GLU A 60 21.99 16.68 3.25
C GLU A 60 20.86 16.06 4.08
N ILE A 61 20.67 14.75 3.98
CA ILE A 61 19.64 14.03 4.74
C ILE A 61 19.95 14.09 6.24
N VAL A 62 21.21 13.90 6.65
CA VAL A 62 21.64 14.04 8.04
C VAL A 62 21.34 15.45 8.54
N GLN A 63 21.70 16.50 7.79
CA GLN A 63 21.43 17.88 8.20
C GLN A 63 19.94 18.18 8.37
N ASP A 64 19.09 17.68 7.46
CA ASP A 64 17.64 17.86 7.55
C ASP A 64 17.06 17.17 8.80
N VAL A 65 17.50 15.95 9.11
CA VAL A 65 17.08 15.24 10.33
C VAL A 65 17.59 15.96 11.58
N MET A 66 18.82 16.50 11.55
CA MET A 66 19.40 17.24 12.68
C MET A 66 18.68 18.54 13.00
N ARG A 67 18.09 19.22 12.00
CA ARG A 67 17.25 20.41 12.23
C ARG A 67 16.04 20.14 13.10
N HIS A 68 15.49 18.92 13.03
CA HIS A 68 14.29 18.54 13.76
C HIS A 68 14.56 17.80 15.06
N THR A 69 15.63 17.01 15.13
CA THR A 69 15.92 16.11 16.25
C THR A 69 17.03 16.62 17.18
N GLY A 70 17.76 17.66 16.77
CA GLY A 70 18.92 18.20 17.49
C GLY A 70 20.17 17.32 17.41
N THR A 71 21.28 17.80 17.95
CA THR A 71 22.62 17.18 17.80
C THR A 71 22.85 15.94 18.68
N LYS A 72 21.95 15.63 19.61
CA LYS A 72 22.12 14.50 20.56
C LYS A 72 22.17 13.13 19.88
N ALA A 73 21.51 13.00 18.74
CA ALA A 73 21.47 11.75 17.95
C ALA A 73 22.31 11.83 16.68
N LEU A 74 23.20 12.83 16.55
CA LEU A 74 23.96 13.08 15.32
C LEU A 74 24.72 11.84 14.84
N ASN A 75 25.53 11.23 15.70
CA ASN A 75 26.34 10.08 15.32
C ASN A 75 25.47 8.89 14.86
N VAL A 76 24.37 8.63 15.58
CA VAL A 76 23.43 7.55 15.26
C VAL A 76 22.75 7.80 13.92
N VAL A 77 22.27 9.02 13.67
CA VAL A 77 21.61 9.38 12.41
C VAL A 77 22.60 9.34 11.24
N THR A 78 23.82 9.84 11.43
CA THR A 78 24.89 9.76 10.43
C THR A 78 25.17 8.31 10.05
N ASP A 79 25.38 7.44 11.04
CA ASP A 79 25.70 6.03 10.79
C ASP A 79 24.56 5.30 10.05
N ILE A 80 23.31 5.57 10.43
CA ILE A 80 22.13 5.02 9.76
C ILE A 80 22.04 5.51 8.31
N VAL A 81 22.11 6.83 8.08
CA VAL A 81 21.93 7.42 6.75
C VAL A 81 23.07 7.01 5.81
N HIS A 82 24.32 7.02 6.26
CA HIS A 82 25.44 6.55 5.46
C HIS A 82 25.33 5.06 5.13
N SER A 83 24.92 4.23 6.08
CA SER A 83 24.69 2.80 5.84
C SER A 83 23.59 2.57 4.80
N VAL A 84 22.47 3.30 4.89
CA VAL A 84 21.37 3.21 3.91
C VAL A 84 21.83 3.68 2.52
N ALA A 85 22.53 4.80 2.44
CA ALA A 85 23.06 5.33 1.18
C ALA A 85 24.11 4.40 0.54
N GLU A 86 25.00 3.82 1.35
CA GLU A 86 25.98 2.84 0.88
C GLU A 86 25.31 1.55 0.41
N ASN A 87 24.32 1.05 1.14
CA ASN A 87 23.55 -0.12 0.74
C ASN A 87 22.84 0.13 -0.61
N GLN A 88 22.23 1.30 -0.80
CA GLN A 88 21.63 1.67 -2.08
C GLN A 88 22.68 1.76 -3.19
N ARG A 89 23.84 2.35 -2.93
CA ARG A 89 24.96 2.39 -3.89
C ARG A 89 25.44 0.99 -4.29
N LEU A 90 25.56 0.07 -3.32
CA LEU A 90 25.97 -1.33 -3.56
C LEU A 90 24.91 -2.12 -4.33
N LEU A 91 23.63 -1.80 -4.14
CA LEU A 91 22.51 -2.40 -4.90
C LEU A 91 22.39 -1.81 -6.32
N ALA A 92 22.71 -0.52 -6.48
CA ALA A 92 22.64 0.18 -7.77
C ALA A 92 23.89 -0.04 -8.64
N SER A 93 25.02 -0.45 -8.06
CA SER A 93 26.23 -0.72 -8.83
C SER A 93 26.13 -2.08 -9.54
N PRO A 94 26.45 -2.16 -10.85
CA PRO A 94 26.48 -3.43 -11.57
C PRO A 94 27.50 -4.35 -10.91
N PRO A 95 27.20 -5.66 -10.76
CA PRO A 95 28.07 -6.57 -10.04
C PRO A 95 29.44 -6.60 -10.72
N LYS A 96 30.50 -6.26 -9.97
CA LYS A 96 31.89 -6.47 -10.41
C LYS A 96 32.02 -7.94 -10.82
N SER A 97 32.39 -8.19 -12.07
CA SER A 97 32.57 -9.52 -12.64
C SER A 97 33.72 -10.24 -11.94
N SER A 98 33.41 -10.88 -10.82
CA SER A 98 34.33 -11.77 -10.13
C SER A 98 34.45 -13.05 -10.96
N LYS A 99 35.60 -13.23 -11.63
CA LYS A 99 36.02 -14.50 -12.23
C LYS A 99 36.32 -15.50 -11.10
N ARG A 100 35.28 -16.02 -10.45
CA ARG A 100 35.40 -17.20 -9.60
C ARG A 100 34.25 -18.14 -9.95
N PHE A 101 34.60 -19.22 -10.65
CA PHE A 101 33.73 -20.35 -10.87
C PHE A 101 33.31 -20.91 -9.51
N SER A 102 32.06 -20.67 -9.12
CA SER A 102 31.42 -21.37 -8.01
C SER A 102 29.93 -21.47 -8.30
N VAL A 103 29.53 -22.72 -8.55
CA VAL A 103 28.18 -23.32 -8.59
C VAL A 103 27.03 -22.34 -8.44
N ALA A 104 26.18 -22.29 -9.47
CA ALA A 104 24.98 -21.47 -9.53
C ALA A 104 23.97 -21.85 -8.43
N ILE A 105 24.12 -21.25 -7.25
CA ILE A 105 23.02 -21.12 -6.30
C ILE A 105 22.10 -20.07 -6.90
N LYS A 106 21.02 -20.52 -7.55
CA LYS A 106 19.93 -19.65 -8.03
C LYS A 106 19.38 -18.88 -6.83
N LYS A 107 19.74 -17.60 -6.70
CA LYS A 107 19.10 -16.69 -5.73
C LYS A 107 17.59 -16.69 -6.00
N PRO A 108 16.73 -16.69 -4.96
CA PRO A 108 15.29 -16.70 -5.17
C PRO A 108 14.86 -15.41 -5.88
N LYS A 109 14.11 -15.54 -6.98
CA LYS A 109 13.56 -14.46 -7.83
C LYS A 109 12.64 -13.44 -7.12
N ARG A 110 12.48 -13.50 -5.80
CA ARG A 110 11.43 -12.79 -5.04
C ARG A 110 11.50 -11.26 -5.08
N ILE A 111 12.68 -10.66 -5.23
CA ILE A 111 12.82 -9.18 -5.28
C ILE A 111 12.30 -8.61 -6.61
N SER A 112 12.48 -9.37 -7.71
CA SER A 112 11.90 -9.07 -9.02
C SER A 112 10.38 -9.12 -8.95
N ASP A 113 9.86 -10.16 -8.32
CA ASP A 113 8.41 -10.43 -8.28
C ASP A 113 7.68 -9.40 -7.40
N TYR A 114 8.30 -8.93 -6.31
CA TYR A 114 7.75 -7.84 -5.49
C TYR A 114 7.70 -6.50 -6.21
N ARG A 115 8.79 -6.11 -6.91
CA ARG A 115 8.80 -4.87 -7.72
C ARG A 115 7.82 -4.97 -8.90
N ALA A 116 7.73 -6.13 -9.55
CA ALA A 116 6.75 -6.39 -10.60
C ALA A 116 5.31 -6.26 -10.08
N GLY A 117 5.01 -6.86 -8.92
CA GLY A 117 3.69 -6.77 -8.29
C GLY A 117 3.28 -5.35 -7.91
N ARG A 118 4.20 -4.50 -7.42
CA ARG A 118 3.88 -3.08 -7.15
C ARG A 118 3.64 -2.27 -8.42
N ILE A 119 4.37 -2.55 -9.50
CA ILE A 119 4.16 -1.89 -10.80
C ILE A 119 2.81 -2.30 -11.39
N GLU A 120 2.45 -3.58 -11.28
CA GLU A 120 1.17 -4.13 -11.70
C GLU A 120 0.02 -3.52 -10.88
N ALA A 121 0.11 -3.53 -9.55
CA ALA A 121 -0.90 -2.93 -8.68
C ALA A 121 -1.09 -1.42 -8.93
N ARG A 122 -0.03 -0.67 -9.28
CA ARG A 122 -0.16 0.74 -9.70
C ARG A 122 -0.91 0.90 -11.02
N ARG A 123 -0.66 0.03 -12.01
CA ARG A 123 -1.36 0.06 -13.30
C ARG A 123 -2.83 -0.29 -13.11
N GLU A 124 -3.12 -1.33 -12.33
CA GLU A 124 -4.49 -1.74 -11.99
C GLU A 124 -5.23 -0.62 -11.25
N LEU A 125 -4.59 0.01 -10.27
CA LEU A 125 -5.18 1.15 -9.55
C LEU A 125 -5.55 2.29 -10.51
N GLN A 126 -4.67 2.66 -11.44
CA GLN A 126 -4.97 3.70 -12.44
C GLN A 126 -6.13 3.33 -13.38
N VAL A 127 -6.32 2.05 -13.67
CA VAL A 127 -7.45 1.57 -14.47
C VAL A 127 -8.74 1.69 -13.65
N VAL A 128 -8.73 1.22 -12.41
CA VAL A 128 -9.88 1.29 -11.50
C VAL A 128 -10.29 2.74 -11.22
N GLU A 129 -9.34 3.65 -11.03
CA GLU A 129 -9.63 5.07 -10.82
C GLU A 129 -10.26 5.72 -12.06
N ARG A 130 -9.80 5.36 -13.27
CA ARG A 130 -10.44 5.80 -14.52
C ARG A 130 -11.84 5.25 -14.70
N GLN A 131 -12.06 3.97 -14.35
CA GLN A 131 -13.39 3.36 -14.37
C GLN A 131 -14.33 4.05 -13.39
N LEU A 132 -13.87 4.33 -12.16
CA LEU A 132 -14.64 5.05 -11.16
C LEU A 132 -15.05 6.45 -11.65
N GLU A 133 -14.14 7.19 -12.28
CA GLU A 133 -14.45 8.51 -12.83
C GLU A 133 -15.48 8.42 -13.97
N THR A 134 -15.32 7.44 -14.86
CA THR A 134 -16.28 7.19 -15.95
C THR A 134 -17.67 6.83 -15.42
N ALA A 135 -17.74 5.99 -14.39
CA ALA A 135 -18.98 5.59 -13.75
C ALA A 135 -19.68 6.80 -13.09
N LYS A 136 -18.94 7.67 -12.39
CA LYS A 136 -19.48 8.92 -11.84
C LYS A 136 -20.02 9.87 -12.90
N GLN A 137 -19.33 10.00 -14.04
CA GLN A 137 -19.81 10.82 -15.15
C GLN A 137 -21.09 10.25 -15.76
N THR A 138 -21.19 8.93 -15.82
CA THR A 138 -22.40 8.22 -16.27
C THR A 138 -23.55 8.43 -15.29
N GLU A 139 -23.30 8.31 -13.98
CA GLU A 139 -24.27 8.62 -12.93
C GLU A 139 -24.84 10.04 -13.09
N LYS A 140 -23.97 11.04 -13.31
CA LYS A 140 -24.41 12.42 -13.55
C LYS A 140 -25.36 12.54 -14.76
N LYS A 141 -25.08 11.83 -15.86
CA LYS A 141 -25.95 11.83 -17.04
C LYS A 141 -27.32 11.21 -16.74
N ILE A 142 -27.33 10.10 -16.01
CA ILE A 142 -28.56 9.40 -15.62
C ILE A 142 -29.42 10.28 -14.70
N LEU A 143 -28.81 10.95 -13.73
CA LEU A 143 -29.51 11.88 -12.84
C LEU A 143 -30.10 13.07 -13.62
N ASN A 144 -29.39 13.57 -14.63
CA ASN A 144 -29.91 14.62 -15.51
C ASN A 144 -31.10 14.13 -16.36
N GLU A 145 -31.04 12.90 -16.90
CA GLU A 145 -32.18 12.26 -17.57
C GLU A 145 -33.39 12.13 -16.65
N ALA A 146 -33.18 11.68 -15.40
CA ALA A 146 -34.24 11.59 -14.40
C ALA A 146 -34.89 12.95 -14.13
N MET A 147 -34.09 14.01 -13.99
CA MET A 147 -34.58 15.37 -13.78
C MET A 147 -35.45 15.84 -14.95
N ILE A 148 -34.99 15.65 -16.20
CA ILE A 148 -35.75 16.01 -17.40
C ILE A 148 -37.06 15.23 -17.47
N LEU A 149 -37.06 13.92 -17.18
CA LEU A 149 -38.28 13.12 -17.17
C LEU A 149 -39.24 13.55 -16.07
N SER A 150 -38.73 13.99 -14.91
CA SER A 150 -39.55 14.52 -13.82
C SER A 150 -40.24 15.83 -14.23
N GLN A 151 -39.49 16.75 -14.84
CA GLN A 151 -40.04 18.01 -15.37
C GLN A 151 -41.10 17.73 -16.46
N ARG A 152 -40.80 16.83 -17.39
CA ARG A 152 -41.76 16.42 -18.43
C ARG A 152 -43.03 15.82 -17.83
N LYS A 153 -42.93 15.05 -16.74
CA LYS A 153 -44.10 14.49 -16.04
C LYS A 153 -44.95 15.60 -15.42
N GLU A 154 -44.33 16.66 -14.91
CA GLU A 154 -45.01 17.84 -14.38
C GLU A 154 -45.71 18.64 -15.49
N GLU A 155 -45.02 18.92 -16.59
CA GLU A 155 -45.58 19.62 -17.76
C GLU A 155 -46.81 18.91 -18.35
N LEU A 156 -46.81 17.57 -18.36
CA LEU A 156 -47.96 16.77 -18.81
C LEU A 156 -49.20 16.95 -17.93
N ASN A 157 -49.08 17.43 -16.69
CA ASN A 157 -50.24 17.77 -15.88
C ASN A 157 -50.96 19.01 -16.42
N ASP A 158 -50.21 19.98 -16.93
CA ASP A 158 -50.70 21.29 -17.37
C ASP A 158 -51.13 21.31 -18.84
N MET A 159 -50.68 20.33 -19.64
CA MET A 159 -51.08 20.20 -21.04
C MET A 159 -52.56 19.80 -21.19
N LYS A 160 -53.28 20.53 -22.05
CA LYS A 160 -54.62 20.15 -22.50
C LYS A 160 -54.53 18.98 -23.47
N MET A 161 -54.77 17.79 -22.97
CA MET A 161 -54.85 16.53 -23.74
C MET A 161 -56.13 15.79 -23.41
N THR A 162 -56.55 14.85 -24.27
CA THR A 162 -57.62 13.94 -23.88
C THR A 162 -57.16 13.01 -22.74
N PRO A 163 -58.07 12.52 -21.88
CA PRO A 163 -57.69 11.65 -20.76
C PRO A 163 -56.91 10.40 -21.18
N GLU A 164 -57.26 9.80 -22.32
CA GLU A 164 -56.61 8.60 -22.84
C GLU A 164 -55.19 8.87 -23.39
N GLU A 165 -55.00 9.98 -24.11
CA GLU A 165 -53.67 10.42 -24.57
C GLU A 165 -52.76 10.76 -23.40
N LYS A 166 -53.31 11.45 -22.39
CA LYS A 166 -52.61 11.77 -21.14
C LYS A 166 -52.17 10.47 -20.45
N ARG A 167 -53.07 9.51 -20.28
CA ARG A 167 -52.76 8.21 -19.66
C ARG A 167 -51.64 7.46 -20.39
N ARG A 168 -51.69 7.38 -21.72
CA ARG A 168 -50.64 6.71 -22.52
C ARG A 168 -49.29 7.41 -22.38
N THR A 169 -49.28 8.74 -22.41
CA THR A 169 -48.05 9.53 -22.32
C THR A 169 -47.44 9.44 -20.92
N PHE A 170 -48.25 9.48 -19.86
CA PHE A 170 -47.79 9.23 -18.49
C PHE A 170 -47.19 7.83 -18.34
N ALA A 171 -47.85 6.80 -18.87
CA ALA A 171 -47.34 5.43 -18.81
C ALA A 171 -45.97 5.30 -19.51
N ALA A 172 -45.79 5.97 -20.65
CA ALA A 172 -44.51 5.99 -21.37
C ALA A 172 -43.40 6.69 -20.56
N VAL A 173 -43.69 7.85 -19.96
CA VAL A 173 -42.73 8.56 -19.10
C VAL A 173 -42.39 7.75 -17.85
N GLU A 174 -43.35 7.08 -17.24
CA GLU A 174 -43.10 6.20 -16.10
C GLU A 174 -42.26 4.98 -16.47
N GLN A 175 -42.47 4.41 -17.65
CA GLN A 175 -41.62 3.33 -18.14
C GLN A 175 -40.18 3.81 -18.37
N GLN A 176 -39.99 5.00 -18.96
CA GLN A 176 -38.66 5.60 -19.11
C GLN A 176 -38.01 5.87 -17.75
N MET A 177 -38.77 6.41 -16.78
CA MET A 177 -38.27 6.66 -15.43
C MET A 177 -37.82 5.35 -14.75
N LYS A 178 -38.60 4.26 -14.88
CA LYS A 178 -38.20 2.94 -14.37
C LYS A 178 -36.88 2.47 -14.97
N GLN A 179 -36.67 2.67 -16.28
CA GLN A 179 -35.42 2.32 -16.94
C GLN A 179 -34.24 3.16 -16.43
N VAL A 180 -34.45 4.46 -16.24
CA VAL A 180 -33.43 5.38 -15.69
C VAL A 180 -33.04 4.97 -14.27
N LEU A 181 -34.01 4.65 -13.41
CA LEU A 181 -33.75 4.18 -12.06
C LEU A 181 -33.01 2.83 -12.04
N GLN A 182 -33.35 1.92 -12.95
CA GLN A 182 -32.62 0.66 -13.08
C GLN A 182 -31.15 0.90 -13.48
N LYS A 183 -30.92 1.73 -14.50
CA LYS A 183 -29.56 2.11 -14.93
C LYS A 183 -28.79 2.79 -13.80
N HIS A 184 -29.44 3.67 -13.02
CA HIS A 184 -28.82 4.35 -11.89
C HIS A 184 -28.34 3.33 -10.85
N ARG A 185 -29.21 2.39 -10.45
CA ARG A 185 -28.85 1.29 -9.54
C ARG A 185 -27.64 0.49 -10.06
N ASP A 186 -27.63 0.15 -11.34
CA ASP A 186 -26.52 -0.62 -11.92
C ASP A 186 -25.19 0.18 -11.83
N VAL A 187 -25.22 1.48 -12.13
CA VAL A 187 -24.06 2.36 -12.00
C VAL A 187 -23.63 2.55 -10.54
N GLU A 188 -24.56 2.64 -9.59
CA GLU A 188 -24.21 2.69 -8.15
C GLU A 188 -23.47 1.43 -7.71
N THR A 189 -23.89 0.25 -8.20
CA THR A 189 -23.17 -0.99 -7.92
C THR A 189 -21.77 -1.00 -8.52
N GLU A 190 -21.61 -0.48 -9.73
CA GLU A 190 -20.30 -0.34 -10.40
C GLU A 190 -19.38 0.62 -9.64
N ILE A 191 -19.88 1.79 -9.24
CA ILE A 191 -19.16 2.77 -8.42
C ILE A 191 -18.71 2.13 -7.09
N SER A 192 -19.62 1.42 -6.43
CA SER A 192 -19.33 0.75 -5.15
C SER A 192 -18.29 -0.36 -5.30
N HIS A 193 -18.34 -1.10 -6.40
CA HIS A 193 -17.33 -2.11 -6.75
C HIS A 193 -15.97 -1.48 -7.04
N ALA A 194 -15.91 -0.45 -7.89
CA ALA A 194 -14.68 0.25 -8.23
C ALA A 194 -14.03 0.92 -7.01
N LYS A 195 -14.83 1.50 -6.11
CA LYS A 195 -14.33 2.03 -4.82
C LYS A 195 -13.67 0.94 -3.97
N ARG A 196 -14.30 -0.24 -3.85
CA ARG A 196 -13.73 -1.38 -3.09
C ARG A 196 -12.41 -1.85 -3.70
N LEU A 197 -12.35 -2.02 -5.02
CA LEU A 197 -11.11 -2.39 -5.71
C LEU A 197 -10.01 -1.34 -5.52
N SER A 198 -10.35 -0.05 -5.60
CA SER A 198 -9.38 1.03 -5.38
C SER A 198 -8.75 0.96 -3.99
N VAL A 199 -9.54 0.66 -2.94
CA VAL A 199 -9.04 0.48 -1.57
C VAL A 199 -8.08 -0.72 -1.49
N ILE A 200 -8.43 -1.84 -2.10
CA ILE A 200 -7.60 -3.05 -2.11
C ILE A 200 -6.25 -2.76 -2.78
N HIS A 201 -6.25 -2.17 -3.98
CA HIS A 201 -5.01 -1.86 -4.68
C HIS A 201 -4.17 -0.81 -3.94
N LYS A 202 -4.79 0.17 -3.26
CA LYS A 202 -4.08 1.13 -2.40
C LYS A 202 -3.43 0.45 -1.20
N ALA A 203 -4.12 -0.48 -0.56
CA ALA A 203 -3.57 -1.27 0.55
C ALA A 203 -2.39 -2.15 0.11
N SER A 204 -2.43 -2.72 -1.10
CA SER A 204 -1.30 -3.49 -1.67
C SER A 204 -0.08 -2.64 -2.03
N LEU A 205 -0.21 -1.31 -2.05
CA LEU A 205 0.87 -0.37 -2.39
C LEU A 205 1.49 0.34 -1.18
N ALA A 206 0.77 0.34 -0.05
CA ALA A 206 1.19 0.84 1.26
C ALA A 206 2.16 -0.13 1.93
#